data_AF-A0A0M0K6P1-F1
#
_entry.id   AF-A0A0M0K6P1-F1
#
_cell.length_a   1.000
_cell.length_b   1.000
_cell.length_c   1.000
_cell.angle_alpha   90.00
_cell.angle_beta   90.00
_cell.angle_gamma   90.00
#
_symmetry.space_group_name_H-M   'P 1'
#
loop_
_entity.id
_entity.type
_entity.pdbx_description
1 polymer ?
#
loop_
_entity_poly.entity_id
_entity_poly.type
_entity_poly.pdbx_seq_one_letter_code
_entity_poly.pdbx_strand_id
1 'polypeptide(L)'
;MALLVAMLTGLANTDLTVYHVNPLHEGVVPVNMNTADLRGDIFFDLRSKVLPIECASNPQSKDCTNEEVVDNDLVITKLILSVKGEFGEYGRCNACNASDIDPFSRLPCHGQNYLCTCGNFENASDCSSQKPAGAENITNSFGHFGMCSWDNWIKAPWACWGFSVINKTAGPGKNMWYSTTAAGWCDAPGASPATCTWSAKVLKIVNKTCSDNSVHSAVEEYDALHDGRFAKCPHSTPGPSRNISDVCWIYSFYATSPAPELQAAFRAAAQMAVEEVEVRKRRAS
;
A
#
# COMPACT_ATOMS: atom_id res chain seq x y z
N MET A 1 40.67 -10.04 39.59
CA MET A 1 39.20 -9.98 39.39
C MET A 1 38.93 -8.97 38.29
N ALA A 2 38.77 -9.44 37.05
CA ALA A 2 38.42 -8.59 35.91
C ALA A 2 36.89 -8.59 35.77
N LEU A 3 36.27 -7.43 35.93
CA LEU A 3 34.83 -7.24 35.71
C LEU A 3 34.59 -7.20 34.19
N LEU A 4 33.95 -8.24 33.65
CA LEU A 4 33.34 -8.19 32.32
C LEU A 4 32.11 -7.26 32.41
N VAL A 5 32.20 -6.07 31.80
CA VAL A 5 31.02 -5.27 31.49
C VAL A 5 30.46 -5.81 30.18
N ALA A 6 29.46 -6.69 30.28
CA ALA A 6 28.65 -7.06 29.12
C ALA A 6 27.81 -5.84 28.74
N MET A 7 28.22 -5.12 27.69
CA MET A 7 27.34 -4.18 27.01
C MET A 7 26.22 -4.98 26.35
N LEU A 8 25.11 -5.12 27.06
CA LEU A 8 23.82 -5.44 26.44
C LEU A 8 23.43 -4.22 25.61
N THR A 9 23.91 -4.15 24.37
CA THR A 9 23.30 -3.30 23.35
C THR A 9 21.89 -3.85 23.15
N GLY A 10 20.92 -3.28 23.89
CA GLY A 10 19.51 -3.56 23.64
C GLY A 10 19.24 -3.27 22.17
N LEU A 11 18.79 -4.27 21.42
CA LEU A 11 18.32 -4.08 20.05
C LEU A 11 17.28 -2.95 20.09
N ALA A 12 17.48 -1.91 19.27
CA ALA A 12 16.52 -0.82 19.20
C ALA A 12 15.18 -1.38 18.74
N ASN A 13 14.13 -1.11 19.51
CA ASN A 13 12.77 -1.38 19.08
C ASN A 13 12.27 -0.13 18.34
N THR A 14 11.77 -0.33 17.13
CA THR A 14 11.20 0.73 16.30
C THR A 14 9.71 0.45 16.11
N ASP A 15 8.87 1.35 16.59
CA ASP A 15 7.43 1.30 16.35
C ASP A 15 7.07 2.20 15.16
N LEU A 16 6.51 1.59 14.12
CA LEU A 16 6.11 2.26 12.90
C LEU A 16 4.58 2.26 12.78
N THR A 17 3.99 3.40 12.44
CA THR A 17 2.61 3.38 11.94
C THR A 17 2.64 3.04 10.46
N VAL A 18 2.08 1.89 10.10
CA VAL A 18 2.02 1.41 8.73
C VAL A 18 0.59 1.12 8.31
N TYR A 19 0.40 1.02 6.99
CA TYR A 19 -0.85 0.73 6.32
C TYR A 19 -0.64 -0.44 5.38
N HIS A 20 -1.71 -1.18 5.15
CA HIS A 20 -1.72 -2.36 4.29
C HIS A 20 -3.08 -2.47 3.63
N VAL A 21 -3.09 -2.74 2.33
CA VAL A 21 -4.29 -3.01 1.54
C VAL A 21 -4.29 -4.49 1.21
N ASN A 22 -5.36 -5.19 1.55
CA ASN A 22 -5.51 -6.61 1.19
C ASN A 22 -6.97 -7.07 1.25
N PRO A 23 -7.29 -8.25 0.68
CA PRO A 23 -8.58 -8.88 0.85
C PRO A 23 -8.77 -9.28 2.31
N LEU A 24 -9.93 -8.97 2.91
CA LEU A 24 -10.16 -9.23 4.33
C LEU A 24 -10.00 -10.71 4.71
N HIS A 25 -10.35 -11.61 3.79
CA HIS A 25 -10.23 -13.05 3.98
C HIS A 25 -8.79 -13.56 4.10
N GLU A 26 -7.79 -12.81 3.63
CA GLU A 26 -6.36 -13.14 3.83
C GLU A 26 -5.86 -12.78 5.24
N GLY A 27 -6.70 -12.10 6.04
CA GLY A 27 -6.38 -11.71 7.40
C GLY A 27 -5.78 -10.31 7.51
N VAL A 28 -5.77 -9.75 8.71
CA VAL A 28 -5.44 -8.33 8.94
C VAL A 28 -4.03 -8.11 9.49
N VAL A 29 -3.29 -9.19 9.74
CA VAL A 29 -1.88 -9.14 10.15
C VAL A 29 -1.04 -9.46 8.91
N PRO A 30 -0.13 -8.57 8.49
CA PRO A 30 0.55 -8.67 7.20
C PRO A 30 1.72 -9.68 7.24
N VAL A 31 1.43 -10.96 7.45
CA VAL A 31 2.44 -12.02 7.43
C VAL A 31 2.75 -12.40 5.99
N ASN A 32 4.02 -12.31 5.58
CA ASN A 32 4.44 -12.44 4.18
C ASN A 32 3.74 -11.42 3.26
N MET A 33 3.58 -10.18 3.72
CA MET A 33 2.89 -9.13 2.97
C MET A 33 3.65 -7.81 3.05
N ASN A 34 3.38 -6.92 2.10
CA ASN A 34 3.95 -5.57 2.08
C ASN A 34 3.09 -4.63 2.93
N THR A 35 3.75 -3.74 3.66
CA THR A 35 3.11 -2.59 4.30
C THR A 35 3.85 -1.33 3.92
N ALA A 36 3.27 -0.18 4.18
CA ALA A 36 3.91 1.09 3.89
C ALA A 36 3.64 2.12 4.97
N ASP A 37 4.51 3.11 5.09
CA ASP A 37 4.11 4.34 5.77
C ASP A 37 2.99 5.04 4.99
N LEU A 38 2.42 6.10 5.57
CA LEU A 38 1.32 6.82 4.94
C LEU A 38 1.62 7.25 3.49
N ARG A 39 2.84 7.72 3.19
CA ARG A 39 3.17 8.20 1.84
C ARG A 39 3.38 7.05 0.86
N GLY A 40 3.96 5.95 1.33
CA GLY A 40 4.12 4.73 0.55
C GLY A 40 2.79 4.02 0.25
N ASP A 41 1.83 4.08 1.17
CA ASP A 41 0.49 3.50 0.98
C ASP A 41 -0.36 4.32 0.00
N ILE A 42 -0.30 5.66 0.13
CA ILE A 42 -0.95 6.57 -0.82
C ILE A 42 -0.51 6.31 -2.27
N PHE A 43 0.75 5.90 -2.48
CA PHE A 43 1.20 5.54 -3.83
C PHE A 43 0.39 4.38 -4.41
N PHE A 44 0.13 3.31 -3.64
CA PHE A 44 -0.67 2.17 -4.12
C PHE A 44 -2.12 2.58 -4.39
N ASP A 45 -2.73 3.32 -3.46
CA ASP A 45 -4.13 3.73 -3.60
C ASP A 45 -4.34 4.66 -4.80
N LEU A 46 -3.44 5.60 -5.00
CA LEU A 46 -3.50 6.48 -6.17
C LEU A 46 -3.19 5.72 -7.45
N ARG A 47 -2.18 4.86 -7.50
CA ARG A 47 -1.87 4.02 -8.67
C ARG A 47 -3.07 3.16 -9.09
N SER A 48 -3.89 2.71 -8.14
CA SER A 48 -5.05 1.87 -8.43
C SER A 48 -6.20 2.63 -9.13
N LYS A 49 -6.21 3.97 -9.12
CA LYS A 49 -7.32 4.75 -9.72
C LYS A 49 -7.40 4.66 -11.25
N VAL A 50 -6.35 4.20 -11.93
CA VAL A 50 -6.40 3.96 -13.39
C VAL A 50 -6.90 2.56 -13.76
N LEU A 51 -7.09 1.65 -12.80
CA LEU A 51 -7.44 0.26 -13.08
C LEU A 51 -8.69 0.06 -13.93
N PRO A 52 -9.77 0.85 -13.77
CA PRO A 52 -10.92 0.71 -14.66
C PRO A 52 -10.57 0.86 -16.15
N ILE A 53 -9.61 1.74 -16.48
CA ILE A 53 -9.14 1.92 -17.86
C ILE A 53 -8.11 0.85 -18.21
N GLU A 54 -7.14 0.60 -17.32
CA GLU A 54 -6.08 -0.39 -17.54
C GLU A 54 -6.66 -1.78 -17.80
N CYS A 55 -7.58 -2.23 -16.95
CA CYS A 55 -8.17 -3.56 -17.02
C CYS A 55 -9.20 -3.69 -18.14
N ALA A 56 -9.87 -2.60 -18.54
CA ALA A 56 -10.67 -2.61 -19.76
C ALA A 56 -9.79 -2.73 -21.02
N SER A 57 -8.61 -2.13 -21.01
CA SER A 57 -7.67 -2.16 -22.15
C SER A 57 -6.86 -3.45 -22.22
N ASN A 58 -6.44 -3.99 -21.08
CA ASN A 58 -5.65 -5.20 -20.96
C ASN A 58 -6.05 -5.96 -19.68
N PRO A 59 -7.07 -6.83 -19.75
CA PRO A 59 -7.54 -7.60 -18.60
C PRO A 59 -6.48 -8.55 -18.01
N GLN A 60 -5.42 -8.83 -18.75
CA GLN A 60 -4.32 -9.71 -18.34
C GLN A 60 -3.13 -8.93 -17.75
N SER A 61 -3.26 -7.61 -17.53
CA SER A 61 -2.27 -6.84 -16.79
C SER A 61 -2.14 -7.40 -15.37
N LYS A 62 -0.92 -7.35 -14.80
CA LYS A 62 -0.64 -7.93 -13.48
C LYS A 62 -1.55 -7.38 -12.38
N ASP A 63 -1.82 -6.08 -12.42
CA ASP A 63 -2.68 -5.43 -11.42
C ASP A 63 -4.15 -5.86 -11.55
N CYS A 64 -4.60 -6.25 -12.74
CA CYS A 64 -5.97 -6.68 -13.01
C CYS A 64 -6.26 -8.10 -12.54
N THR A 65 -5.22 -8.88 -12.25
CA THR A 65 -5.30 -10.23 -11.70
C THR A 65 -4.73 -10.31 -10.28
N ASN A 66 -4.36 -9.17 -9.68
CA ASN A 66 -3.83 -9.11 -8.33
C ASN A 66 -4.98 -8.90 -7.33
N GLU A 67 -5.30 -9.92 -6.55
CA GLU A 67 -6.38 -9.91 -5.56
C GLU A 67 -6.18 -8.79 -4.52
N GLU A 68 -4.95 -8.39 -4.18
CA GLU A 68 -4.67 -7.24 -3.31
C GLU A 68 -5.17 -5.89 -3.87
N VAL A 69 -5.63 -5.88 -5.12
CA VAL A 69 -6.02 -4.67 -5.84
C VAL A 69 -7.45 -4.75 -6.38
N VAL A 70 -7.91 -5.95 -6.77
CA VAL A 70 -9.21 -6.13 -7.45
C VAL A 70 -10.25 -6.95 -6.68
N ASP A 71 -9.92 -7.50 -5.51
CA ASP A 71 -10.91 -8.25 -4.73
C ASP A 71 -12.09 -7.38 -4.29
N ASN A 72 -13.23 -8.01 -4.01
CA ASN A 72 -14.47 -7.35 -3.58
C ASN A 72 -14.50 -7.06 -2.08
N ASP A 73 -13.66 -7.72 -1.28
CA ASP A 73 -13.62 -7.53 0.19
C ASP A 73 -12.37 -6.77 0.67
N LEU A 74 -11.76 -5.97 -0.20
CA LEU A 74 -10.57 -5.17 0.13
C LEU A 74 -10.77 -4.26 1.34
N VAL A 75 -9.77 -4.26 2.21
CA VAL A 75 -9.67 -3.40 3.39
C VAL A 75 -8.34 -2.66 3.41
N ILE A 76 -8.33 -1.52 4.09
CA ILE A 76 -7.13 -0.82 4.51
C ILE A 76 -6.96 -1.04 6.00
N THR A 77 -5.88 -1.69 6.39
CA THR A 77 -5.53 -1.94 7.79
C THR A 77 -4.45 -0.97 8.24
N LYS A 78 -4.73 -0.22 9.30
CA LYS A 78 -3.73 0.62 10.00
C LYS A 78 -3.15 -0.17 11.18
N LEU A 79 -1.83 -0.25 11.24
CA LEU A 79 -1.11 -1.05 12.23
C LEU A 79 -0.03 -0.22 12.93
N ILE A 80 0.33 -0.63 14.15
CA ILE A 80 1.68 -0.40 14.67
C ILE A 80 2.51 -1.64 14.37
N LEU A 81 3.52 -1.50 13.52
CA LEU A 81 4.54 -2.51 13.27
C LEU A 81 5.71 -2.26 14.21
N SER A 82 5.91 -3.17 15.16
CA SER A 82 7.02 -3.12 16.12
C SER A 82 8.15 -4.01 15.61
N VAL A 83 9.29 -3.40 15.28
CA VAL A 83 10.48 -4.10 14.76
C VAL A 83 11.59 -4.10 15.81
N LYS A 84 12.18 -5.26 16.04
CA LYS A 84 13.32 -5.47 16.94
C LYS A 84 14.61 -5.57 16.12
N GLY A 85 15.52 -4.62 16.32
CA GLY A 85 16.80 -4.59 15.62
C GLY A 85 16.75 -3.83 14.31
N GLU A 86 17.70 -4.12 13.42
CA GLU A 86 17.83 -3.46 12.13
C GLU A 86 16.90 -4.05 11.07
N PHE A 87 16.51 -3.22 10.11
CA PHE A 87 15.76 -3.68 8.94
C PHE A 87 16.67 -4.50 8.01
N GLY A 88 16.11 -5.56 7.44
CA GLY A 88 16.76 -6.36 6.41
C GLY A 88 16.48 -5.84 5.00
N GLU A 89 16.85 -6.65 4.01
CA GLU A 89 16.46 -6.41 2.62
C GLU A 89 14.94 -6.45 2.50
N TYR A 90 14.38 -5.54 1.69
CA TYR A 90 12.96 -5.55 1.37
C TYR A 90 12.62 -6.75 0.49
N GLY A 91 11.69 -7.58 0.97
CA GLY A 91 11.07 -8.64 0.20
C GLY A 91 9.81 -8.12 -0.47
N ARG A 92 9.72 -8.21 -1.80
CA ARG A 92 8.46 -8.00 -2.52
C ARG A 92 7.58 -9.20 -2.25
N CYS A 93 6.65 -9.05 -1.32
CA CYS A 93 5.72 -10.10 -0.95
C CYS A 93 4.43 -9.95 -1.75
N ASN A 94 4.10 -10.90 -2.61
CA ASN A 94 2.88 -10.85 -3.43
C ASN A 94 2.05 -12.10 -3.23
N ALA A 95 0.74 -11.95 -3.44
CA ALA A 95 -0.19 -13.07 -3.50
C ALA A 95 0.18 -14.01 -4.66
N CYS A 96 0.13 -15.29 -4.37
CA CYS A 96 0.39 -16.35 -5.32
C CYS A 96 -0.85 -16.61 -6.16
N ASN A 97 -0.66 -16.84 -7.46
CA ASN A 97 -1.79 -17.13 -8.33
C ASN A 97 -2.31 -18.57 -8.12
N ALA A 98 -3.44 -18.90 -8.76
CA ALA A 98 -4.06 -20.22 -8.69
C ALA A 98 -3.16 -21.39 -9.13
N SER A 99 -2.01 -21.15 -9.77
CA SER A 99 -1.01 -22.15 -10.15
C SER A 99 0.15 -22.26 -9.16
N ASP A 100 0.06 -21.66 -7.96
CA ASP A 100 1.11 -21.65 -6.93
C ASP A 100 2.40 -20.93 -7.39
N ILE A 101 2.26 -19.87 -8.18
CA ILE A 101 3.37 -19.06 -8.71
C ILE A 101 3.21 -17.59 -8.33
N ASP A 102 4.29 -16.96 -7.86
CA ASP A 102 4.34 -15.50 -7.69
C ASP A 102 4.33 -14.80 -9.07
N PRO A 103 3.33 -13.96 -9.37
CA PRO A 103 3.18 -13.32 -10.69
C PRO A 103 4.32 -12.36 -11.05
N PHE A 104 5.12 -11.92 -10.07
CA PHE A 104 6.22 -10.99 -10.31
C PHE A 104 7.56 -11.68 -10.55
N SER A 105 8.01 -12.56 -9.65
CA SER A 105 9.28 -13.28 -9.76
C SER A 105 9.22 -14.56 -10.60
N ARG A 106 8.02 -15.12 -10.81
CA ARG A 106 7.80 -16.44 -11.42
C ARG A 106 8.35 -17.62 -10.61
N LEU A 107 8.68 -17.41 -9.33
CA LEU A 107 9.07 -18.47 -8.42
C LEU A 107 7.85 -19.22 -7.87
N PRO A 108 8.01 -20.53 -7.56
CA PRO A 108 6.97 -21.31 -6.90
C PRO A 108 6.74 -20.83 -5.47
N CYS A 109 5.46 -20.79 -5.06
CA CYS A 109 5.05 -20.37 -3.73
C CYS A 109 5.02 -21.51 -2.70
N HIS A 110 5.14 -22.76 -3.15
CA HIS A 110 5.25 -23.94 -2.28
C HIS A 110 4.00 -24.14 -1.39
N GLY A 111 2.82 -23.87 -1.94
CA GLY A 111 1.55 -23.97 -1.23
C GLY A 111 1.32 -22.85 -0.22
N GLN A 112 2.09 -21.77 -0.29
CA GLN A 112 1.85 -20.56 0.50
C GLN A 112 0.97 -19.61 -0.31
N ASN A 113 0.05 -18.90 0.37
CA ASN A 113 -0.76 -17.87 -0.27
C ASN A 113 0.09 -16.68 -0.74
N TYR A 114 1.24 -16.45 -0.11
CA TYR A 114 2.15 -15.34 -0.41
C TYR A 114 3.59 -15.82 -0.47
N LEU A 115 4.37 -15.22 -1.37
CA LEU A 115 5.81 -15.41 -1.46
C LEU A 115 6.53 -14.07 -1.37
N CYS A 116 7.49 -13.95 -0.47
CA CYS A 116 8.38 -12.79 -0.39
C CYS A 116 9.65 -13.04 -1.20
N THR A 117 9.92 -12.15 -2.15
CA THR A 117 11.12 -12.25 -3.00
C THR A 117 12.04 -11.05 -2.89
N CYS A 118 13.32 -11.31 -2.70
CA CYS A 118 14.39 -10.33 -2.57
C CYS A 118 15.20 -10.25 -3.87
N GLY A 119 16.21 -9.38 -3.95
CA GLY A 119 16.97 -9.11 -5.17
C GLY A 119 16.25 -8.14 -6.11
N ASN A 120 16.52 -8.20 -7.41
CA ASN A 120 15.85 -7.38 -8.42
C ASN A 120 14.85 -8.21 -9.26
N PHE A 121 14.12 -7.59 -10.19
CA PHE A 121 13.14 -8.29 -11.02
C PHE A 121 13.74 -9.35 -11.96
N GLU A 122 15.03 -9.28 -12.26
CA GLU A 122 15.73 -10.23 -13.15
C GLU A 122 16.39 -11.38 -12.36
N ASN A 123 16.79 -11.11 -11.13
CA ASN A 123 17.52 -12.01 -10.23
C ASN A 123 16.81 -12.09 -8.88
N ALA A 124 15.53 -12.46 -8.92
CA ALA A 124 14.71 -12.63 -7.71
C ALA A 124 15.04 -13.94 -7.00
N SER A 125 15.01 -13.94 -5.67
CA SER A 125 15.14 -15.14 -4.84
C SER A 125 14.09 -15.17 -3.74
N ASP A 126 13.64 -16.36 -3.34
CA ASP A 126 12.78 -16.53 -2.17
C ASP A 126 13.52 -16.10 -0.90
N CYS A 127 12.95 -15.13 -0.19
CA CYS A 127 13.43 -14.64 1.10
C CYS A 127 12.35 -14.68 2.19
N SER A 128 11.33 -15.52 2.02
CA SER A 128 10.25 -15.72 3.02
C SER A 128 10.79 -16.28 4.36
N SER A 129 12.00 -16.82 4.36
CA SER A 129 12.72 -17.28 5.56
C SER A 129 13.54 -16.19 6.27
N GLN A 130 13.67 -14.99 5.68
CA GLN A 130 14.36 -13.87 6.30
C GLN A 130 13.66 -13.51 7.61
N LYS A 131 14.40 -13.32 8.71
CA LYS A 131 13.78 -12.89 9.98
C LYS A 131 13.59 -11.37 10.05
N PRO A 132 14.59 -10.52 9.79
CA PRO A 132 14.40 -9.08 9.89
C PRO A 132 13.26 -8.59 8.98
N ALA A 133 12.43 -7.67 9.48
CA ALA A 133 11.51 -6.95 8.63
C ALA A 133 12.31 -6.17 7.58
N GLY A 134 11.91 -6.24 6.32
CA GLY A 134 12.56 -5.54 5.23
C GLY A 134 12.10 -4.09 5.15
N ALA A 135 12.92 -3.22 4.57
CA ALA A 135 12.55 -1.83 4.31
C ALA A 135 13.14 -1.33 2.99
N GLU A 136 12.34 -0.58 2.23
CA GLU A 136 12.75 0.04 0.97
C GLU A 136 12.29 1.49 0.91
N ASN A 137 13.18 2.38 0.48
CA ASN A 137 12.81 3.75 0.14
C ASN A 137 12.33 3.80 -1.31
N ILE A 138 11.02 3.84 -1.50
CA ILE A 138 10.40 3.79 -2.82
C ILE A 138 10.63 5.04 -3.65
N THR A 139 11.00 6.17 -3.04
CA THR A 139 11.40 7.35 -3.82
C THR A 139 12.66 7.05 -4.61
N ASN A 140 13.60 6.29 -4.05
CA ASN A 140 14.82 5.91 -4.76
C ASN A 140 14.54 4.81 -5.78
N SER A 141 13.76 3.80 -5.39
CA SER A 141 13.48 2.64 -6.22
C SER A 141 12.51 2.94 -7.36
N PHE A 142 11.59 3.90 -7.18
CA PHE A 142 10.56 4.20 -8.16
C PHE A 142 10.50 5.65 -8.65
N GLY A 143 11.27 6.58 -8.07
CA GLY A 143 11.24 7.99 -8.49
C GLY A 143 11.72 8.24 -9.92
N HIS A 144 12.39 7.27 -10.54
CA HIS A 144 12.73 7.30 -11.97
C HIS A 144 11.60 6.76 -12.86
N PHE A 145 10.66 5.99 -12.31
CA PHE A 145 9.43 5.62 -12.99
C PHE A 145 8.47 6.82 -12.99
N GLY A 146 7.66 6.94 -14.04
CA GLY A 146 6.74 8.08 -14.21
C GLY A 146 7.19 9.13 -15.23
N MET A 147 8.31 8.93 -15.92
CA MET A 147 8.59 9.65 -17.17
C MET A 147 7.64 9.15 -18.27
N CYS A 148 6.67 9.99 -18.62
CA CYS A 148 5.75 9.72 -19.73
C CYS A 148 6.37 10.19 -21.05
N SER A 149 6.54 9.29 -22.01
CA SER A 149 6.86 9.69 -23.38
C SER A 149 5.65 10.36 -24.03
N TRP A 150 5.89 11.26 -25.00
CA TRP A 150 4.80 11.87 -25.77
C TRP A 150 3.92 10.83 -26.47
N ASP A 151 4.54 9.76 -26.99
CA ASP A 151 3.82 8.65 -27.62
C ASP A 151 2.89 7.92 -26.63
N ASN A 152 3.34 7.69 -25.40
CA ASN A 152 2.51 7.08 -24.35
C ASN A 152 1.41 8.03 -23.90
N TRP A 153 1.69 9.34 -23.81
CA TRP A 153 0.67 10.35 -23.49
C TRP A 153 -0.47 10.36 -24.51
N ILE A 154 -0.16 10.19 -25.80
CA ILE A 154 -1.17 10.14 -26.85
C ILE A 154 -1.93 8.81 -26.84
N LYS A 155 -1.22 7.67 -26.75
CA LYS A 155 -1.83 6.34 -26.94
C LYS A 155 -2.51 5.80 -25.69
N ALA A 156 -1.96 6.08 -24.51
CA ALA A 156 -2.40 5.54 -23.23
C ALA A 156 -2.09 6.54 -22.10
N PRO A 157 -2.72 7.73 -22.09
CA PRO A 157 -2.40 8.78 -21.11
C PRO A 157 -2.58 8.31 -19.66
N TRP A 158 -3.50 7.38 -19.41
CA TRP A 158 -3.70 6.76 -18.09
C TRP A 158 -2.45 6.04 -17.57
N ALA A 159 -1.65 5.42 -18.44
CA ALA A 159 -0.42 4.74 -18.03
C ALA A 159 0.61 5.74 -17.48
N CYS A 160 0.54 6.99 -17.95
CA CYS A 160 1.37 8.08 -17.47
C CYS A 160 0.92 8.63 -16.13
N TRP A 161 -0.38 8.56 -15.81
CA TRP A 161 -0.90 9.06 -14.54
C TRP A 161 -0.52 8.15 -13.37
N GLY A 162 -0.66 6.83 -13.54
CA GLY A 162 -0.46 5.86 -12.45
C GLY A 162 0.94 5.91 -11.82
N PHE A 163 2.00 5.83 -12.62
CA PHE A 163 3.37 5.84 -12.07
C PHE A 163 3.88 7.23 -11.69
N SER A 164 3.40 8.29 -12.36
CA SER A 164 3.82 9.66 -12.01
C SER A 164 3.31 10.12 -10.63
N VAL A 165 2.38 9.38 -10.03
CA VAL A 165 1.96 9.53 -8.63
C VAL A 165 3.15 9.56 -7.68
N ILE A 166 4.21 8.76 -7.93
CA ILE A 166 5.38 8.74 -7.05
C ILE A 166 5.97 10.13 -6.87
N ASN A 167 5.96 10.97 -7.92
CA ASN A 167 6.47 12.34 -7.88
C ASN A 167 5.56 13.28 -7.07
N LYS A 168 4.28 12.94 -6.93
CA LYS A 168 3.32 13.68 -6.11
C LYS A 168 3.36 13.22 -4.66
N THR A 169 3.62 11.94 -4.39
CA THR A 169 3.66 11.42 -3.01
C THR A 169 5.03 11.58 -2.36
N ALA A 170 6.10 11.70 -3.16
CA ALA A 170 7.51 11.90 -2.75
C ALA A 170 7.88 13.32 -2.30
N GLY A 171 7.00 14.00 -1.55
CA GLY A 171 7.39 15.22 -0.81
C GLY A 171 8.55 14.97 0.16
N PRO A 172 9.13 16.02 0.79
CA PRO A 172 10.25 15.87 1.72
C PRO A 172 9.93 14.87 2.83
N GLY A 173 10.73 13.81 2.90
CA GLY A 173 10.50 12.65 3.76
C GLY A 173 11.03 11.36 3.13
N LYS A 174 11.03 10.27 3.90
CA LYS A 174 11.24 8.92 3.35
C LYS A 174 9.86 8.37 3.00
N ASN A 175 9.64 7.93 1.77
CA ASN A 175 8.49 7.09 1.42
C ASN A 175 8.96 5.65 1.58
N MET A 176 8.47 4.97 2.60
CA MET A 176 8.95 3.64 2.95
C MET A 176 7.91 2.58 2.68
N TRP A 177 8.34 1.53 2.01
CA TRP A 177 7.70 0.22 2.07
C TRP A 177 8.45 -0.66 3.06
N TYR A 178 7.73 -1.57 3.67
CA TYR A 178 8.23 -2.57 4.60
C TYR A 178 7.66 -3.92 4.23
N SER A 179 8.44 -4.98 4.49
CA SER A 179 8.01 -6.35 4.22
C SER A 179 8.19 -7.19 5.48
N THR A 180 7.16 -7.92 5.85
CA THR A 180 7.16 -8.76 7.05
C THR A 180 7.01 -10.21 6.65
N THR A 181 7.83 -11.09 7.22
CA THR A 181 7.83 -12.52 6.90
C THR A 181 7.35 -13.35 8.09
N ALA A 182 6.81 -14.54 7.83
CA ALA A 182 6.43 -15.50 8.85
C ALA A 182 7.61 -15.89 9.75
N ALA A 183 8.83 -15.98 9.19
CA ALA A 183 10.03 -16.39 9.92
C ALA A 183 10.44 -15.41 11.06
N GLY A 184 10.05 -14.14 10.95
CA GLY A 184 10.32 -13.11 11.95
C GLY A 184 9.19 -12.85 12.96
N TRP A 185 8.00 -13.41 12.73
CA TRP A 185 6.79 -13.02 13.45
C TRP A 185 6.78 -13.49 14.91
N CYS A 186 6.67 -12.55 15.85
CA CYS A 186 6.72 -12.81 17.28
C CYS A 186 5.49 -13.51 17.84
N ASP A 187 4.33 -13.43 17.18
CA ASP A 187 3.09 -14.07 17.63
C ASP A 187 2.83 -15.39 16.89
N ALA A 188 3.79 -15.85 16.07
CA ALA A 188 3.68 -17.15 15.41
C ALA A 188 3.67 -18.29 16.44
N PRO A 189 2.91 -19.38 16.19
CA PRO A 189 2.93 -20.56 17.05
C PRO A 189 4.36 -21.09 17.23
N GLY A 190 4.84 -21.16 18.48
CA GLY A 190 6.19 -21.63 18.81
C GLY A 190 7.31 -20.60 18.60
N ALA A 191 6.99 -19.33 18.33
CA ALA A 191 7.98 -18.26 18.24
C ALA A 191 8.74 -18.09 19.57
N SER A 192 10.06 -17.92 19.47
CA SER A 192 10.88 -17.56 20.62
C SER A 192 10.96 -16.04 20.75
N PRO A 193 10.65 -15.47 21.94
CA PRO A 193 10.79 -14.03 22.19
C PRO A 193 12.21 -13.50 21.94
N ALA A 194 13.22 -14.38 22.01
CA ALA A 194 14.62 -14.07 21.82
C ALA A 194 15.07 -14.03 20.35
N THR A 195 14.30 -14.64 19.43
CA THR A 195 14.71 -14.76 18.02
C THR A 195 13.70 -14.20 17.02
N CYS A 196 12.49 -13.86 17.47
CA CYS A 196 11.55 -13.10 16.66
C CYS A 196 12.00 -11.65 16.52
N THR A 197 11.58 -11.00 15.45
CA THR A 197 12.09 -9.70 15.00
C THR A 197 10.99 -8.69 14.77
N TRP A 198 9.72 -9.11 14.66
CA TRP A 198 8.63 -8.16 14.50
C TRP A 198 7.31 -8.67 15.07
N SER A 199 6.46 -7.74 15.49
CA SER A 199 5.05 -7.98 15.80
C SER A 199 4.20 -6.85 15.22
N ALA A 200 2.90 -7.09 15.10
CA ALA A 200 1.98 -6.07 14.61
C ALA A 200 0.78 -5.95 15.54
N LYS A 201 0.40 -4.71 15.83
CA LYS A 201 -0.83 -4.37 16.51
C LYS A 201 -1.78 -3.70 15.53
N VAL A 202 -2.84 -4.41 15.15
CA VAL A 202 -3.92 -3.83 14.36
C VAL A 202 -4.60 -2.75 15.19
N LEU A 203 -4.59 -1.52 14.69
CA LEU A 203 -5.30 -0.41 15.30
C LEU A 203 -6.70 -0.28 14.73
N LYS A 204 -6.86 -0.54 13.44
CA LYS A 204 -8.07 -0.19 12.70
C LYS A 204 -8.10 -0.87 11.34
N ILE A 205 -9.30 -1.24 10.90
CA ILE A 205 -9.59 -1.81 9.59
C ILE A 205 -10.70 -0.96 8.97
N VAL A 206 -10.55 -0.56 7.72
CA VAL A 206 -11.53 0.23 6.98
C VAL A 206 -11.82 -0.46 5.66
N ASN A 207 -13.08 -0.55 5.26
CA ASN A 207 -13.41 -1.04 3.92
C ASN A 207 -12.79 -0.09 2.87
N LYS A 208 -12.12 -0.65 1.86
CA LYS A 208 -11.41 0.15 0.86
C LYS A 208 -12.32 1.11 0.10
N THR A 209 -13.56 0.70 -0.20
CA THR A 209 -14.56 1.58 -0.83
C THR A 209 -14.84 2.84 -0.01
N CYS A 210 -14.82 2.74 1.33
CA CYS A 210 -15.00 3.90 2.22
C CYS A 210 -13.79 4.87 2.13
N SER A 211 -12.58 4.32 2.14
CA SER A 211 -11.36 5.11 1.94
C SER A 211 -11.35 5.78 0.58
N ASP A 212 -11.63 5.02 -0.48
CA ASP A 212 -11.68 5.50 -1.86
C ASP A 212 -12.69 6.64 -2.01
N ASN A 213 -13.91 6.48 -1.49
CA ASN A 213 -14.92 7.53 -1.52
C ASN A 213 -14.52 8.79 -0.75
N SER A 214 -13.77 8.64 0.36
CA SER A 214 -13.26 9.78 1.12
C SER A 214 -12.22 10.56 0.31
N VAL A 215 -11.29 9.85 -0.33
CA VAL A 215 -10.28 10.45 -1.22
C VAL A 215 -10.94 11.11 -2.42
N HIS A 216 -11.87 10.43 -3.09
CA HIS A 216 -12.59 10.96 -4.24
C HIS A 216 -13.35 12.25 -3.88
N SER A 217 -14.06 12.25 -2.75
CA SER A 217 -14.84 13.41 -2.31
C SER A 217 -13.94 14.60 -2.00
N ALA A 218 -12.81 14.39 -1.32
CA ALA A 218 -11.88 15.47 -1.02
C ALA A 218 -11.27 16.10 -2.30
N VAL A 219 -10.93 15.28 -3.30
CA VAL A 219 -10.39 15.78 -4.59
C VAL A 219 -11.47 16.53 -5.37
N GLU A 220 -12.71 16.06 -5.38
CA GLU A 220 -13.83 16.77 -6.01
C GLU A 220 -14.21 18.07 -5.29
N GLU A 221 -14.22 18.08 -3.96
CA GLU A 221 -14.45 19.30 -3.15
C GLU A 221 -13.39 20.35 -3.43
N TYR A 222 -12.12 19.93 -3.50
CA TYR A 222 -11.05 20.82 -3.91
C TYR A 222 -11.26 21.33 -5.34
N ASP A 223 -11.54 20.46 -6.31
CA ASP A 223 -11.79 20.86 -7.70
C ASP A 223 -12.95 21.85 -7.85
N ALA A 224 -14.03 21.67 -7.09
CA ALA A 224 -15.22 22.53 -7.12
C ALA A 224 -14.91 23.98 -6.72
N LEU A 225 -13.87 24.19 -5.89
CA LEU A 225 -13.40 25.51 -5.46
C LEU A 225 -12.36 26.12 -6.42
N HIS A 226 -11.92 25.38 -7.44
CA HIS A 226 -10.82 25.78 -8.32
C HIS A 226 -11.22 25.69 -9.81
N ASP A 227 -10.94 24.56 -10.47
CA ASP A 227 -11.07 24.44 -11.92
C ASP A 227 -12.43 23.88 -12.36
N GLY A 228 -13.18 23.25 -11.46
CA GLY A 228 -14.47 22.60 -11.72
C GLY A 228 -14.40 21.60 -12.89
N ARG A 229 -13.31 20.82 -12.99
CA ARG A 229 -13.08 19.81 -14.03
C ARG A 229 -14.09 18.68 -13.97
N PHE A 230 -14.39 18.17 -12.78
CA PHE A 230 -15.32 17.04 -12.66
C PHE A 230 -16.73 17.38 -13.13
N ALA A 231 -17.18 18.62 -12.88
CA ALA A 231 -18.49 19.11 -13.34
C ALA A 231 -18.60 19.23 -14.87
N LYS A 232 -17.46 19.20 -15.59
CA LYS A 232 -17.40 19.27 -17.06
C LYS A 232 -17.36 17.88 -17.70
N CYS A 233 -17.31 16.79 -16.93
CA CYS A 233 -17.28 15.45 -17.48
C CYS A 233 -18.68 15.01 -17.93
N PRO A 234 -18.85 14.57 -19.20
CA PRO A 234 -20.16 14.33 -19.78
C PRO A 234 -20.89 13.11 -19.21
N HIS A 235 -20.18 12.12 -18.65
CA HIS A 235 -20.75 10.86 -18.16
C HIS A 235 -20.47 10.61 -16.69
N SER A 236 -20.07 11.64 -15.95
CA SER A 236 -19.79 11.55 -14.52
C SER A 236 -20.34 12.78 -13.81
N THR A 237 -20.87 12.58 -12.62
CA THR A 237 -21.34 13.66 -11.74
C THR A 237 -20.58 13.56 -10.43
N PRO A 238 -19.98 14.65 -9.92
CA PRO A 238 -19.34 14.65 -8.61
C PRO A 238 -20.29 14.14 -7.51
N GLY A 239 -19.73 13.53 -6.48
CA GLY A 239 -20.46 13.04 -5.32
C GLY A 239 -20.77 11.54 -5.35
N PRO A 240 -21.74 11.07 -4.54
CA PRO A 240 -21.96 9.64 -4.31
C PRO A 240 -22.25 8.79 -5.55
N SER A 241 -22.75 9.40 -6.63
CA SER A 241 -23.06 8.72 -7.91
C SER A 241 -21.97 8.86 -8.97
N ARG A 242 -20.76 9.28 -8.59
CA ARG A 242 -19.63 9.46 -9.52
C ARG A 242 -19.33 8.16 -10.30
N ASN A 243 -19.00 8.31 -11.58
CA ASN A 243 -18.56 7.19 -12.41
C ASN A 243 -17.03 7.12 -12.39
N ILE A 244 -16.47 6.28 -11.52
CA ILE A 244 -15.01 6.10 -11.39
C ILE A 244 -14.38 5.30 -12.54
N SER A 245 -15.19 4.85 -13.51
CA SER A 245 -14.72 4.21 -14.74
C SER A 245 -14.72 5.17 -15.94
N ASP A 246 -15.22 6.40 -15.77
CA ASP A 246 -15.22 7.41 -16.83
C ASP A 246 -13.82 8.02 -17.02
N VAL A 247 -13.35 8.03 -18.27
CA VAL A 247 -12.00 8.50 -18.62
C VAL A 247 -11.83 9.99 -18.29
N CYS A 248 -12.88 10.81 -18.47
CA CYS A 248 -12.81 12.23 -18.09
C CYS A 248 -12.72 12.40 -16.57
N TRP A 249 -13.47 11.61 -15.80
CA TRP A 249 -13.41 11.64 -14.34
C TRP A 249 -12.02 11.24 -13.85
N ILE A 250 -11.44 10.15 -14.35
CA ILE A 250 -10.10 9.69 -13.96
C ILE A 250 -9.06 10.76 -14.34
N TYR A 251 -9.13 11.32 -15.55
CA TYR A 251 -8.26 12.45 -15.94
C TYR A 251 -8.39 13.62 -14.96
N SER A 252 -9.62 14.01 -14.62
CA SER A 252 -9.89 15.11 -13.69
C SER A 252 -9.30 14.82 -12.32
N PHE A 253 -9.43 13.59 -11.81
CA PHE A 253 -8.83 13.16 -10.56
C PHE A 253 -7.32 13.40 -10.55
N TYR A 254 -6.59 12.93 -11.56
CA TYR A 254 -5.14 13.11 -11.62
C TYR A 254 -4.69 14.52 -11.96
N ALA A 255 -5.47 15.27 -12.74
CA ALA A 255 -5.17 16.67 -13.08
C ALA A 255 -5.37 17.59 -11.88
N THR A 256 -6.39 17.33 -11.07
CA THR A 256 -6.69 18.13 -9.88
C THR A 256 -5.76 17.81 -8.73
N SER A 257 -5.49 16.52 -8.46
CA SER A 257 -4.80 16.02 -7.27
C SER A 257 -3.41 16.65 -7.03
N PRO A 258 -3.28 17.65 -6.14
CA PRO A 258 -2.00 18.19 -5.70
C PRO A 258 -1.50 17.37 -4.49
N ALA A 259 -0.20 17.34 -4.31
CA ALA A 259 0.45 16.49 -3.30
C ALA A 259 -0.02 16.73 -1.84
N PRO A 260 -0.19 17.98 -1.37
CA PRO A 260 -0.60 18.25 0.01
C PRO A 260 -2.05 17.88 0.33
N GLU A 261 -2.99 18.15 -0.57
CA GLU A 261 -4.42 17.94 -0.38
C GLU A 261 -4.76 16.46 -0.42
N LEU A 262 -4.10 15.70 -1.30
CA LEU A 262 -4.13 14.24 -1.27
C LEU A 262 -3.69 13.74 0.11
N GLN A 263 -2.52 14.17 0.61
CA GLN A 263 -2.05 13.74 1.92
C GLN A 263 -3.05 14.10 3.04
N ALA A 264 -3.69 15.26 2.99
CA ALA A 264 -4.71 15.67 3.95
C ALA A 264 -5.97 14.77 3.87
N ALA A 265 -6.45 14.48 2.67
CA ALA A 265 -7.60 13.60 2.43
C ALA A 265 -7.35 12.17 2.96
N PHE A 266 -6.16 11.62 2.69
CA PHE A 266 -5.78 10.30 3.20
C PHE A 266 -5.60 10.31 4.71
N ARG A 267 -5.01 11.36 5.30
CA ARG A 267 -4.97 11.51 6.76
C ARG A 267 -6.37 11.55 7.35
N ALA A 268 -7.28 12.30 6.74
CA ALA A 268 -8.67 12.39 7.16
C ALA A 268 -9.37 11.02 7.04
N ALA A 269 -9.25 10.28 5.93
CA ALA A 269 -9.78 8.93 5.81
C ALA A 269 -9.19 7.97 6.88
N ALA A 270 -7.87 8.06 7.09
CA ALA A 270 -7.15 7.31 8.12
C ALA A 270 -7.52 7.73 9.55
N GLN A 271 -7.97 8.97 9.79
CA GLN A 271 -8.39 9.52 11.08
C GLN A 271 -9.90 9.35 11.36
N MET A 272 -10.78 9.61 10.40
CA MET A 272 -12.24 9.54 10.54
C MET A 272 -12.70 8.21 11.10
N ALA A 273 -12.16 7.10 10.59
CA ALA A 273 -12.55 5.80 11.14
C ALA A 273 -11.81 5.41 12.46
N VAL A 274 -10.95 6.28 13.04
CA VAL A 274 -10.44 6.15 14.43
C VAL A 274 -11.50 6.73 15.39
N GLU A 275 -12.12 7.84 15.00
CA GLU A 275 -13.19 8.48 15.77
C GLU A 275 -14.49 7.67 15.78
N GLU A 276 -14.84 6.98 14.69
CA GLU A 276 -16.02 6.09 14.67
C GLU A 276 -15.95 4.93 15.70
N VAL A 277 -14.74 4.44 16.02
CA VAL A 277 -14.53 3.38 17.03
C VAL A 277 -14.71 3.93 18.46
N GLU A 278 -14.26 5.15 18.75
CA GLU A 278 -14.49 5.78 20.04
C GLU A 278 -15.96 6.07 20.29
N VAL A 279 -16.67 6.56 19.28
CA VAL A 279 -18.12 6.85 19.37
C VAL A 279 -18.91 5.55 19.57
N ARG A 280 -18.53 4.44 18.93
CA ARG A 280 -19.17 3.13 19.16
C ARG A 280 -18.83 2.53 20.53
N LYS A 281 -17.60 2.66 21.03
CA LYS A 281 -17.24 2.23 22.40
C LYS A 281 -17.99 3.01 23.47
N ARG A 282 -18.19 4.32 23.28
CA ARG A 282 -18.99 5.17 24.19
C ARG A 282 -20.50 4.92 24.11
N ARG A 283 -20.99 4.27 23.05
CA ARG A 283 -22.41 3.85 22.92
C ARG A 283 -22.66 2.42 23.42
N ALA A 284 -21.61 1.63 23.63
CA ALA A 284 -21.65 0.27 24.15
C ALA A 284 -21.22 0.19 25.63
N SER A 285 -21.04 1.34 26.29
CA SER A 285 -20.87 1.52 27.74
C SER A 285 -22.01 2.37 28.29
#